data_AF-A0AA35X360-F1
#
_entry.id   AF-A0AA35X360-F1
#
_cell.length_a   1.000
_cell.length_b   1.000
_cell.length_c   1.000
_cell.angle_alpha   90.00
_cell.angle_beta   90.00
_cell.angle_gamma   90.00
#
_symmetry.space_group_name_H-M   'P 1'
#
loop_
_entity.id
_entity.type
_entity.pdbx_description
1 polymer ?
#
loop_
_entity_poly.entity_id
_entity_poly.type
_entity_poly.pdbx_seq_one_letter_code
_entity_poly.pdbx_strand_id
1 'polypeptide(L)'
;MERSATFNTTSFAEGRFRRAYKGRWTAPVSDAGRVCVVKEMKDNYSWNEVDWNDTVKINERAKDLAARFTSRTPAVYVMRVTNAPCPHTRPKLHEYVTCEDYIPGPFKKWCNNYGYISDECTILPAFMHWSWARSMGEEMVSDLQGVRNGSAYTLTDPAMLSLSGTYGVTDMGVEGMAMFFLEHNCDKYCQMLPKPTLAHF
;
A
#
# COMPACT_ATOMS: atom_id res chain seq x y z
N MET A 1 6.07 -18.34 13.22
CA MET A 1 6.48 -19.28 12.16
C MET A 1 6.73 -18.46 10.90
N GLU A 2 7.86 -18.67 10.25
CA GLU A 2 8.23 -17.97 9.02
C GLU A 2 7.32 -18.43 7.87
N ARG A 3 6.75 -17.48 7.12
CA ARG A 3 5.96 -17.80 5.91
C ARG A 3 6.90 -18.03 4.74
N SER A 4 6.52 -18.93 3.83
CA SER A 4 7.23 -19.17 2.57
C SER A 4 6.24 -19.28 1.41
N ALA A 5 6.66 -18.94 0.19
CA ALA A 5 5.82 -19.01 -1.01
C ALA A 5 6.63 -19.31 -2.26
N THR A 6 5.97 -19.88 -3.27
CA THR A 6 6.47 -19.99 -4.65
C THR A 6 5.62 -19.12 -5.58
N PHE A 7 6.19 -18.66 -6.69
CA PHE A 7 5.49 -17.75 -7.60
C PHE A 7 5.92 -17.94 -9.05
N ASN A 8 5.08 -17.46 -9.97
CA ASN A 8 5.29 -17.57 -11.40
C ASN A 8 6.45 -16.68 -11.87
N THR A 9 7.09 -17.09 -12.96
CA THR A 9 8.20 -16.36 -13.59
C THR A 9 7.78 -15.08 -14.32
N THR A 10 6.50 -14.93 -14.62
CA THR A 10 5.93 -13.83 -15.39
C THR A 10 4.92 -13.06 -14.54
N SER A 11 5.03 -11.73 -14.54
CA SER A 11 4.08 -10.87 -13.84
C SER A 11 2.73 -10.89 -14.54
N PHE A 12 1.65 -10.83 -13.78
CA PHE A 12 0.29 -10.71 -14.32
C PHE A 12 -0.22 -9.27 -14.32
N ALA A 13 0.44 -8.39 -13.55
CA ALA A 13 0.15 -6.97 -13.48
C ALA A 13 1.42 -6.19 -13.13
N GLU A 14 1.42 -4.91 -13.44
CA GLU A 14 2.46 -4.00 -13.01
C GLU A 14 1.90 -2.60 -12.75
N GLY A 15 2.44 -1.94 -11.74
CA GLY A 15 2.22 -0.53 -11.47
C GLY A 15 3.43 0.32 -11.87
N ARG A 16 3.47 1.56 -11.39
CA ARG A 16 4.61 2.47 -11.61
C ARG A 16 5.92 1.89 -11.05
N PHE A 17 5.88 1.41 -9.81
CA PHE A 17 7.09 1.01 -9.07
C PHE A 17 7.30 -0.50 -9.00
N ARG A 18 6.23 -1.30 -9.10
CA ARG A 18 6.29 -2.74 -8.81
C ARG A 18 5.66 -3.60 -9.89
N ARG A 19 6.18 -4.82 -10.02
CA ARG A 19 5.54 -5.93 -10.76
C ARG A 19 4.85 -6.87 -9.76
N ALA A 20 3.74 -7.46 -10.16
CA ALA A 20 2.99 -8.42 -9.37
C ALA A 20 2.96 -9.80 -10.05
N TYR A 21 3.35 -10.82 -9.30
CA TYR A 21 3.44 -12.21 -9.71
C TYR A 21 2.42 -13.03 -8.94
N LYS A 22 1.78 -13.98 -9.62
CA LYS A 22 0.86 -14.93 -8.98
C LYS A 22 1.68 -16.04 -8.33
N GLY A 23 1.34 -16.41 -7.10
CA GLY A 23 2.04 -17.45 -6.36
C GLY A 23 1.14 -18.29 -5.46
N ARG A 24 1.76 -19.17 -4.69
CA ARG A 24 1.13 -20.00 -3.66
C ARG A 24 1.98 -20.02 -2.40
N TRP A 25 1.34 -19.90 -1.26
CA TRP A 25 1.98 -20.14 0.03
C TRP A 25 2.44 -21.60 0.12
N THR A 26 3.62 -21.81 0.70
CA THR A 26 4.21 -23.12 1.00
C THR A 26 4.38 -23.35 2.50
N ALA A 27 4.42 -22.30 3.31
CA ALA A 27 4.36 -22.38 4.77
C ALA A 27 3.66 -21.15 5.37
N PRO A 28 3.01 -21.29 6.55
CA PRO A 28 2.82 -22.53 7.31
C PRO A 28 1.93 -23.55 6.58
N VAL A 29 1.93 -24.81 7.03
CA VAL A 29 1.12 -25.89 6.43
C VAL A 29 -0.36 -25.52 6.33
N SER A 30 -0.88 -24.76 7.30
CA SER A 30 -2.25 -24.25 7.31
C SER A 30 -2.58 -23.35 6.13
N ASP A 31 -1.57 -22.69 5.54
CA ASP A 31 -1.73 -21.80 4.39
C ASP A 31 -1.28 -22.43 3.07
N ALA A 32 -0.64 -23.60 3.11
CA ALA A 32 -0.04 -24.22 1.95
C ALA A 32 -1.07 -24.40 0.80
N GLY A 33 -0.68 -23.98 -0.40
CA GLY A 33 -1.50 -24.04 -1.61
C GLY A 33 -2.44 -22.85 -1.82
N ARG A 34 -2.74 -22.04 -0.78
CA ARG A 34 -3.52 -20.81 -0.92
C ARG A 34 -2.80 -19.83 -1.87
N VAL A 35 -3.57 -19.13 -2.70
CA VAL A 35 -3.02 -18.20 -3.69
C VAL A 35 -2.50 -16.94 -3.00
N CYS A 36 -1.30 -16.51 -3.36
CA CYS A 36 -0.69 -15.27 -2.91
C CYS A 36 -0.29 -14.41 -4.11
N VAL A 37 -0.01 -13.14 -3.84
CA VAL A 37 0.61 -12.21 -4.78
C VAL A 37 1.98 -11.85 -4.24
N VAL A 38 3.00 -12.01 -5.08
CA VAL A 38 4.37 -11.59 -4.80
C VAL A 38 4.63 -10.32 -5.57
N LYS A 39 5.10 -9.25 -4.92
CA LYS A 39 5.42 -7.98 -5.56
C LYS A 39 6.89 -7.66 -5.42
N GLU A 40 7.46 -7.29 -6.54
CA GLU A 40 8.86 -6.96 -6.74
C GLU A 40 8.97 -5.50 -7.18
N MET A 41 9.99 -4.78 -6.70
CA MET A 41 10.33 -3.44 -7.21
C MET A 41 10.97 -3.54 -8.59
N LYS A 42 10.62 -2.61 -9.50
CA LYS A 42 11.23 -2.53 -10.82
C LYS A 42 12.67 -1.98 -10.70
N ASP A 43 13.61 -2.53 -11.47
CA ASP A 43 15.06 -2.28 -11.37
C ASP A 43 15.46 -0.81 -11.47
N ASN A 44 14.68 0.02 -12.17
CA ASN A 44 14.92 1.45 -12.31
C ASN A 44 14.60 2.26 -11.04
N TYR A 45 14.19 1.60 -9.95
CA TYR A 45 13.87 2.21 -8.67
C TYR A 45 14.63 1.59 -7.48
N SER A 46 15.56 0.65 -7.69
CA SER A 46 16.26 -0.07 -6.61
C SER A 46 17.53 0.65 -6.11
N TRP A 47 17.52 1.21 -4.90
CA TRP A 47 18.69 1.73 -4.19
C TRP A 47 18.88 1.02 -2.83
N ASN A 48 19.57 -0.13 -2.83
CA ASN A 48 20.02 -0.85 -1.62
C ASN A 48 18.93 -1.44 -0.69
N GLU A 49 19.35 -2.29 0.25
CA GLU A 49 18.52 -2.99 1.25
C GLU A 49 17.66 -2.03 2.12
N VAL A 50 18.06 -0.76 2.23
CA VAL A 50 17.38 0.28 3.03
C VAL A 50 15.99 0.62 2.49
N ASP A 51 15.74 0.55 1.18
CA ASP A 51 14.46 0.92 0.56
C ASP A 51 13.31 -0.05 0.90
N TRP A 52 13.64 -1.30 1.27
CA TRP A 52 12.64 -2.26 1.74
C TRP A 52 12.13 -1.92 3.14
N ASN A 53 12.93 -1.21 3.96
CA ASN A 53 12.49 -0.73 5.26
C ASN A 53 11.36 0.28 5.12
N ASP A 54 11.40 1.14 4.10
CA ASP A 54 10.33 2.10 3.84
C ASP A 54 9.03 1.39 3.45
N THR A 55 9.13 0.35 2.61
CA THR A 55 7.95 -0.46 2.25
C THR A 55 7.34 -1.15 3.49
N VAL A 56 8.18 -1.72 4.37
CA VAL A 56 7.72 -2.30 5.65
C VAL A 56 7.06 -1.22 6.50
N LYS A 57 7.75 -0.10 6.72
CA LYS A 57 7.34 1.03 7.55
C LYS A 57 6.00 1.62 7.07
N ILE A 58 5.84 1.82 5.76
CA ILE A 58 4.59 2.26 5.12
C ILE A 58 3.47 1.27 5.45
N ASN A 59 3.69 -0.02 5.22
CA ASN A 59 2.64 -1.03 5.42
C ASN A 59 2.25 -1.16 6.90
N GLU A 60 3.20 -1.14 7.82
CA GLU A 60 2.93 -1.18 9.26
C GLU A 60 2.15 0.05 9.71
N ARG A 61 2.57 1.24 9.27
CA ARG A 61 1.89 2.49 9.65
C ARG A 61 0.48 2.57 9.08
N ALA A 62 0.31 2.24 7.80
CA ALA A 62 -1.01 2.22 7.16
C ALA A 62 -1.96 1.21 7.83
N LYS A 63 -1.46 0.04 8.25
CA LYS A 63 -2.24 -0.95 9.01
C LYS A 63 -2.66 -0.40 10.38
N ASP A 64 -1.76 0.24 11.14
CA ASP A 64 -2.08 0.86 12.43
C ASP A 64 -3.15 1.95 12.28
N LEU A 65 -3.01 2.83 11.29
CA LEU A 65 -4.00 3.87 10.98
C LEU A 65 -5.36 3.27 10.61
N ALA A 66 -5.38 2.24 9.77
CA ALA A 66 -6.62 1.56 9.37
C ALA A 66 -7.33 0.89 10.54
N ALA A 67 -6.58 0.19 11.41
CA ALA A 67 -7.10 -0.46 12.60
C ALA A 67 -7.74 0.55 13.57
N ARG A 68 -7.15 1.74 13.70
CA ARG A 68 -7.69 2.84 14.51
C ARG A 68 -8.89 3.54 13.86
N PHE A 69 -8.99 3.54 12.54
CA PHE A 69 -10.08 4.19 11.81
C PHE A 69 -11.37 3.37 11.76
N THR A 70 -11.30 2.03 11.94
CA THR A 70 -12.38 1.01 11.79
C THR A 70 -12.40 0.20 10.48
N SER A 71 -11.30 0.14 9.71
CA SER A 71 -11.21 -0.72 8.52
C SER A 71 -10.34 -1.97 8.76
N ARG A 72 -10.74 -3.11 8.17
CA ARG A 72 -9.92 -4.34 8.16
C ARG A 72 -8.88 -4.24 7.06
N THR A 73 -7.60 -4.28 7.42
CA THR A 73 -6.50 -4.42 6.46
C THR A 73 -5.98 -5.86 6.42
N PRO A 74 -5.73 -6.42 5.22
CA PRO A 74 -5.07 -7.71 5.09
C PRO A 74 -3.61 -7.60 5.56
N ALA A 75 -3.07 -8.70 6.08
CA ALA A 75 -1.68 -8.77 6.48
C ALA A 75 -0.76 -8.85 5.25
N VAL A 76 0.04 -7.81 5.01
CA VAL A 76 1.21 -7.82 4.12
C VAL A 76 2.42 -8.40 4.85
N TYR A 77 3.17 -9.29 4.19
CA TYR A 77 4.38 -9.94 4.70
C TYR A 77 5.58 -9.56 3.81
N VAL A 78 6.73 -9.26 4.41
CA VAL A 78 7.99 -9.06 3.67
C VAL A 78 8.80 -10.34 3.72
N MET A 79 9.32 -10.75 2.56
CA MET A 79 9.97 -12.03 2.38
C MET A 79 11.24 -11.88 1.55
N ARG A 80 12.25 -12.70 1.85
CA ARG A 80 13.49 -12.75 1.07
C ARG A 80 13.42 -13.88 0.05
N VAL A 81 13.89 -13.63 -1.16
CA VAL A 81 13.99 -14.62 -2.23
C VAL A 81 15.13 -15.57 -1.91
N THR A 82 14.79 -16.79 -1.50
CA THR A 82 15.75 -17.82 -1.09
C THR A 82 16.12 -18.79 -2.21
N ASN A 83 15.34 -18.80 -3.31
CA ASN A 83 15.61 -19.55 -4.53
C ASN A 83 15.26 -18.69 -5.75
N ALA A 84 16.13 -18.66 -6.77
CA ALA A 84 15.85 -17.93 -8.01
C ALA A 84 14.96 -18.77 -8.94
N PRO A 85 13.77 -18.29 -9.32
CA PRO A 85 12.94 -18.99 -10.28
C PRO A 85 13.49 -18.74 -11.70
N CYS A 86 14.45 -19.53 -12.19
CA CYS A 86 15.13 -19.34 -13.50
C CYS A 86 16.02 -18.08 -13.57
N PRO A 87 17.21 -18.13 -14.22
CA PRO A 87 18.16 -17.01 -14.31
C PRO A 87 17.64 -15.74 -15.05
N HIS A 88 16.48 -15.82 -15.70
CA HIS A 88 15.90 -14.71 -16.47
C HIS A 88 14.68 -14.05 -15.81
N THR A 89 14.32 -14.45 -14.59
CA THR A 89 13.25 -13.76 -13.86
C THR A 89 13.79 -12.67 -12.97
N ARG A 90 12.89 -11.74 -12.68
CA ARG A 90 13.06 -10.66 -11.72
C ARG A 90 11.95 -10.96 -10.70
N PRO A 91 12.23 -11.71 -9.62
CA PRO A 91 13.19 -11.34 -8.58
C PRO A 91 14.48 -12.16 -8.57
N LYS A 92 15.58 -11.50 -8.18
CA LYS A 92 16.90 -12.14 -8.05
C LYS A 92 17.05 -12.89 -6.73
N LEU A 93 17.97 -13.87 -6.71
CA LEU A 93 18.36 -14.53 -5.47
C LEU A 93 18.83 -13.48 -4.44
N HIS A 94 18.37 -13.60 -3.20
CA HIS A 94 18.63 -12.71 -2.06
C HIS A 94 17.96 -11.33 -2.10
N GLU A 95 17.18 -11.01 -3.13
CA GLU A 95 16.32 -9.82 -3.17
C GLU A 95 15.16 -9.96 -2.18
N TYR A 96 14.60 -8.84 -1.71
CA TYR A 96 13.38 -8.84 -0.91
C TYR A 96 12.16 -8.63 -1.82
N VAL A 97 11.01 -9.15 -1.39
CA VAL A 97 9.72 -8.97 -2.05
C VAL A 97 8.66 -8.78 -0.97
N THR A 98 7.53 -8.19 -1.35
CA THR A 98 6.33 -8.25 -0.51
C THR A 98 5.43 -9.38 -0.99
N CYS A 99 4.86 -10.13 -0.05
CA CYS A 99 3.92 -11.20 -0.30
C CYS A 99 2.65 -10.95 0.48
N GLU A 100 1.52 -11.12 -0.18
CA GLU A 100 0.20 -10.94 0.43
C GLU A 100 -0.79 -11.98 -0.08
N ASP A 101 -1.85 -12.21 0.70
CA ASP A 101 -2.94 -13.06 0.26
C ASP A 101 -3.58 -12.48 -1.02
N TYR A 102 -3.88 -13.33 -1.99
CA TYR A 102 -4.62 -12.89 -3.17
C TYR A 102 -6.03 -12.41 -2.76
N ILE A 103 -6.40 -11.21 -3.19
CA ILE A 103 -7.70 -10.62 -2.92
C ILE A 103 -8.60 -10.87 -4.15
N PRO A 104 -9.60 -11.78 -4.08
CA PRO A 104 -10.47 -12.07 -5.22
C PRO A 104 -11.48 -10.95 -5.43
N GLY A 105 -11.65 -10.52 -6.68
CA GLY A 105 -12.68 -9.56 -7.10
C GLY A 105 -12.13 -8.45 -8.00
N PRO A 106 -12.98 -7.49 -8.39
CA PRO A 106 -12.57 -6.37 -9.23
C PRO A 106 -11.62 -5.45 -8.44
N PHE A 107 -10.35 -5.46 -8.84
CA PHE A 107 -9.35 -4.58 -8.25
C PHE A 107 -9.56 -3.14 -8.73
N LYS A 108 -9.55 -2.20 -7.80
CA LYS A 108 -9.73 -0.78 -8.10
C LYS A 108 -8.81 0.10 -7.26
N LYS A 109 -8.37 1.20 -7.86
CA LYS A 109 -7.74 2.33 -7.16
C LYS A 109 -8.79 3.41 -6.91
N TRP A 110 -9.03 3.76 -5.65
CA TRP A 110 -9.98 4.81 -5.28
C TRP A 110 -9.30 6.14 -5.02
N CYS A 111 -8.10 6.12 -4.46
CA CYS A 111 -7.30 7.33 -4.27
C CYS A 111 -5.86 7.08 -4.75
N ASN A 112 -5.16 8.12 -5.18
CA ASN A 112 -3.72 8.07 -5.38
C ASN A 112 -2.95 8.99 -4.41
N ASN A 113 -1.62 8.92 -4.47
CA ASN A 113 -0.71 9.77 -3.72
C ASN A 113 -0.52 11.21 -4.27
N TYR A 114 -1.38 11.65 -5.20
CA TYR A 114 -1.27 12.95 -5.86
C TYR A 114 -2.62 13.43 -6.43
N GLY A 115 -3.62 13.61 -5.56
CA GLY A 115 -4.88 14.31 -5.85
C GLY A 115 -6.01 13.51 -6.52
N TYR A 116 -5.77 12.33 -7.10
CA TYR A 116 -6.87 11.53 -7.66
C TYR A 116 -7.77 10.96 -6.55
N ILE A 117 -9.07 11.21 -6.67
CA ILE A 117 -10.14 10.65 -5.82
C ILE A 117 -11.27 10.14 -6.73
N SER A 118 -11.67 8.89 -6.57
CA SER A 118 -12.82 8.31 -7.24
C SER A 118 -14.13 8.78 -6.61
N ASP A 119 -15.10 9.10 -7.44
CA ASP A 119 -16.49 9.42 -7.12
C ASP A 119 -17.31 8.26 -6.52
N GLU A 120 -16.86 7.01 -6.66
CA GLU A 120 -17.59 5.83 -6.20
C GLU A 120 -17.51 5.58 -4.68
N CYS A 121 -16.74 6.38 -3.93
CA CYS A 121 -16.52 6.16 -2.50
C CYS A 121 -16.14 7.45 -1.76
N THR A 122 -16.87 7.78 -0.68
CA THR A 122 -16.52 8.92 0.18
C THR A 122 -15.80 8.53 1.48
N ILE A 123 -15.94 7.27 1.95
CA ILE A 123 -15.31 6.83 3.20
C ILE A 123 -13.79 6.68 3.11
N LEU A 124 -13.26 6.32 1.93
CA LEU A 124 -11.82 6.19 1.71
C LEU A 124 -11.09 7.55 1.67
N PRO A 125 -11.54 8.58 0.93
CA PRO A 125 -10.93 9.91 1.07
C PRO A 125 -11.13 10.48 2.48
N ALA A 126 -12.24 10.20 3.16
CA ALA A 126 -12.40 10.57 4.57
C ALA A 126 -11.38 9.90 5.50
N PHE A 127 -10.98 8.64 5.22
CA PHE A 127 -9.90 7.97 5.94
C PHE A 127 -8.55 8.67 5.75
N MET A 128 -8.24 9.12 4.53
CA MET A 128 -7.03 9.92 4.27
C MET A 128 -7.04 11.20 5.10
N HIS A 129 -8.14 11.96 5.04
CA HIS A 129 -8.31 13.18 5.85
C HIS A 129 -8.19 12.91 7.35
N TRP A 130 -8.85 11.87 7.85
CA TRP A 130 -8.78 11.47 9.25
C TRP A 130 -7.35 11.14 9.68
N SER A 131 -6.57 10.44 8.83
CA SER A 131 -5.19 10.08 9.17
C SER A 131 -4.31 11.30 9.36
N TRP A 132 -4.46 12.30 8.49
CA TRP A 132 -3.78 13.59 8.57
C TRP A 132 -4.19 14.38 9.82
N ALA A 133 -5.48 14.44 10.10
CA ALA A 133 -5.98 15.09 11.31
C ALA A 133 -5.44 14.39 12.57
N ARG A 134 -5.40 13.06 12.57
CA ARG A 134 -4.95 12.25 13.71
C ARG A 134 -3.46 12.41 14.00
N SER A 135 -2.65 12.69 12.98
CA SER A 135 -1.22 12.98 13.11
C SER A 135 -0.93 14.48 13.30
N MET A 136 -1.94 15.31 13.54
CA MET A 136 -1.78 16.78 13.63
C MET A 136 -1.10 17.38 12.39
N GLY A 137 -1.36 16.79 11.23
CA GLY A 137 -0.83 17.23 9.94
C GLY A 137 0.54 16.69 9.55
N GLU A 138 1.18 15.87 10.38
CA GLU A 138 2.53 15.36 10.10
C GLU A 138 2.60 14.33 8.95
N GLU A 139 1.55 13.54 8.73
CA GLU A 139 1.54 12.45 7.76
C GLU A 139 0.12 12.09 7.30
N MET A 140 -0.01 11.41 6.17
CA MET A 140 -1.31 11.03 5.60
C MET A 140 -1.19 9.69 4.88
N VAL A 141 -2.12 8.76 5.14
CA VAL A 141 -2.23 7.54 4.34
C VAL A 141 -2.78 7.87 2.96
N SER A 142 -2.26 7.20 1.93
CA SER A 142 -2.67 7.42 0.54
C SER A 142 -2.56 6.15 -0.31
N ASP A 143 -2.76 6.28 -1.63
CA ASP A 143 -2.81 5.17 -2.60
C ASP A 143 -3.78 4.05 -2.18
N LEU A 144 -5.01 4.43 -1.80
CA LEU A 144 -6.03 3.49 -1.35
C LEU A 144 -6.59 2.69 -2.54
N GLN A 145 -6.20 1.42 -2.62
CA GLN A 145 -6.55 0.49 -3.70
C GLN A 145 -6.75 -0.94 -3.18
N GLY A 146 -7.54 -1.75 -3.90
CA GLY A 146 -7.87 -3.11 -3.49
C GLY A 146 -9.22 -3.58 -4.03
N VAL A 147 -9.96 -4.36 -3.23
CA VAL A 147 -11.27 -4.92 -3.62
C VAL A 147 -12.33 -4.51 -2.59
N ARG A 148 -13.52 -4.16 -3.11
CA ARG A 148 -14.71 -3.90 -2.29
C ARG A 148 -15.63 -5.12 -2.27
N ASN A 149 -16.10 -5.50 -1.10
CA ASN A 149 -17.13 -6.53 -0.91
C ASN A 149 -18.25 -5.97 0.00
N GLY A 150 -19.39 -5.63 -0.60
CA GLY A 150 -20.48 -4.94 0.08
C GLY A 150 -20.05 -3.57 0.63
N SER A 151 -20.12 -3.40 1.94
CA SER A 151 -19.66 -2.20 2.65
C SER A 151 -18.19 -2.27 3.09
N ALA A 152 -17.53 -3.41 2.93
CA ALA A 152 -16.15 -3.61 3.37
C ALA A 152 -15.15 -3.40 2.22
N TYR A 153 -13.97 -2.91 2.58
CA TYR A 153 -12.84 -2.71 1.67
C TYR A 153 -11.65 -3.53 2.18
N THR A 154 -11.07 -4.32 1.29
CA THR A 154 -9.80 -5.00 1.53
C THR A 154 -8.75 -4.26 0.73
N LEU A 155 -7.96 -3.43 1.41
CA LEU A 155 -6.97 -2.55 0.79
C LEU A 155 -5.58 -3.18 0.80
N THR A 156 -4.76 -2.84 -0.19
CA THR A 156 -3.37 -3.27 -0.28
C THR A 156 -2.52 -2.14 -0.86
N ASP A 157 -1.20 -2.26 -0.66
CA ASP A 157 -0.23 -1.45 -1.38
C ASP A 157 -0.37 0.06 -1.12
N PRO A 158 -0.52 0.48 0.15
CA PRO A 158 -0.69 1.89 0.46
C PRO A 158 0.61 2.66 0.22
N ALA A 159 0.47 3.99 0.18
CA ALA A 159 1.56 4.93 0.35
C ALA A 159 1.34 5.75 1.62
N MET A 160 2.41 6.36 2.12
CA MET A 160 2.33 7.38 3.16
C MET A 160 2.93 8.67 2.61
N LEU A 161 2.27 9.78 2.88
CA LEU A 161 2.78 11.13 2.66
C LEU A 161 3.25 11.68 4.01
N SER A 162 4.37 12.41 4.07
CA SER A 162 4.85 13.03 5.32
C SER A 162 5.51 14.37 5.12
N LEU A 163 5.43 15.24 6.13
CA LEU A 163 6.16 16.53 6.12
C LEU A 163 7.67 16.33 5.97
N SER A 164 8.19 15.22 6.50
CA SER A 164 9.62 14.92 6.57
C SER A 164 10.14 14.11 5.37
N GLY A 165 9.26 13.65 4.47
CA GLY A 165 9.64 12.85 3.30
C GLY A 165 10.28 11.50 3.65
N THR A 166 9.86 10.87 4.77
CA THR A 166 10.55 9.68 5.33
C THR A 166 9.94 8.35 4.91
N TYR A 167 9.02 8.33 3.96
CA TYR A 167 8.38 7.11 3.45
C TYR A 167 8.82 6.74 2.02
N GLY A 168 10.03 7.13 1.65
CA GLY A 168 10.64 6.77 0.38
C GLY A 168 9.96 7.37 -0.85
N VAL A 169 10.15 6.74 -2.00
CA VAL A 169 9.82 7.32 -3.33
C VAL A 169 8.33 7.55 -3.60
N THR A 170 7.44 6.95 -2.80
CA THR A 170 5.98 7.17 -2.91
C THR A 170 5.50 8.34 -2.06
N ASP A 171 6.35 8.86 -1.18
CA ASP A 171 6.07 10.02 -0.34
C ASP A 171 6.19 11.31 -1.18
N MET A 172 5.05 11.82 -1.63
CA MET A 172 4.95 13.11 -2.33
C MET A 172 4.91 14.30 -1.36
N GLY A 173 5.16 14.05 -0.08
CA GLY A 173 5.26 15.06 0.97
C GLY A 173 4.06 15.98 1.08
N VAL A 174 4.36 17.23 1.46
CA VAL A 174 3.39 18.33 1.61
C VAL A 174 2.59 18.56 0.32
N GLU A 175 3.25 18.45 -0.83
CA GLU A 175 2.61 18.66 -2.13
C GLU A 175 1.51 17.62 -2.39
N GLY A 176 1.79 16.35 -2.15
CA GLY A 176 0.78 15.29 -2.27
C GLY A 176 -0.41 15.50 -1.31
N MET A 177 -0.15 15.96 -0.08
CA MET A 177 -1.21 16.29 0.88
C MET A 177 -2.04 17.48 0.40
N ALA A 178 -1.39 18.52 -0.13
CA ALA A 178 -2.06 19.70 -0.68
C ALA A 178 -2.96 19.31 -1.85
N MET A 179 -2.46 18.51 -2.79
CA MET A 179 -3.23 18.01 -3.92
C MET A 179 -4.44 17.19 -3.48
N PHE A 180 -4.32 16.37 -2.43
CA PHE A 180 -5.48 15.70 -1.84
C PHE A 180 -6.52 16.72 -1.32
N PHE A 181 -6.10 17.71 -0.54
CA PHE A 181 -7.04 18.68 0.05
C PHE A 181 -7.67 19.64 -0.95
N LEU A 182 -7.02 19.89 -2.09
CA LEU A 182 -7.60 20.65 -3.19
C LEU A 182 -8.77 19.91 -3.85
N GLU A 183 -8.66 18.59 -3.99
CA GLU A 183 -9.67 17.74 -4.64
C GLU A 183 -10.71 17.18 -3.65
N HIS A 184 -10.36 17.08 -2.36
CA HIS A 184 -11.22 16.48 -1.36
C HIS A 184 -12.37 17.41 -0.92
N ASN A 185 -13.59 16.99 -1.24
CA ASN A 185 -14.80 17.57 -0.69
C ASN A 185 -15.22 16.82 0.58
N CYS A 186 -15.08 17.48 1.74
CA CYS A 186 -15.54 16.93 3.01
C CYS A 186 -17.03 16.61 2.98
N ASP A 187 -17.40 15.43 3.49
CA ASP A 187 -18.79 15.01 3.65
C ASP A 187 -19.13 14.75 5.13
N LYS A 188 -20.23 14.01 5.37
CA LYS A 188 -20.67 13.62 6.72
C LYS A 188 -19.61 12.89 7.56
N TYR A 189 -18.61 12.25 6.93
CA TYR A 189 -17.53 11.56 7.63
C TYR A 189 -16.40 12.50 8.09
N CYS A 190 -16.34 13.72 7.54
CA CYS A 190 -15.26 14.68 7.81
C CYS A 190 -15.70 15.87 8.66
N GLN A 191 -16.97 15.97 9.06
CA GLN A 191 -17.55 17.20 9.66
C GLN A 191 -16.79 17.75 10.88
N MET A 192 -16.18 16.88 11.67
CA MET A 192 -15.45 17.24 12.89
C MET A 192 -13.93 17.27 12.71
N LEU A 193 -13.43 17.07 11.48
CA LEU A 193 -12.01 17.03 11.18
C LEU A 193 -11.48 18.43 10.82
N PRO A 194 -10.30 18.81 11.33
CA PRO A 194 -9.66 20.06 10.95
C PRO A 194 -9.28 20.05 9.46
N LYS A 195 -9.38 21.21 8.80
CA LYS A 195 -8.83 21.43 7.47
C LYS A 195 -7.46 22.07 7.57
N PRO A 196 -6.56 21.86 6.59
CA PRO A 196 -5.28 22.56 6.57
C PRO A 196 -5.50 24.08 6.47
N THR A 197 -4.61 24.81 7.12
CA THR A 197 -4.48 26.26 6.96
C THR A 197 -3.26 26.55 6.09
N LEU A 198 -3.08 27.81 5.66
CA LEU A 198 -1.86 28.23 4.97
C LEU A 198 -0.57 27.97 5.77
N ALA A 199 -0.64 27.75 7.09
CA ALA A 199 0.54 27.40 7.88
C ALA A 199 1.00 25.94 7.71
N HIS A 200 0.18 25.11 7.06
CA HIS A 200 0.47 23.69 6.82
C HIS A 200 1.08 23.43 5.42
N PHE A 201 1.19 24.46 4.58
CA PHE A 201 1.72 24.41 3.21
C PHE A 201 2.77 25.49 3.02
#